data_AF-A0A351SJL5-F1
#
_entry.id   AF-A0A351SJL5-F1
#
_cell.length_a   1.000
_cell.length_b   1.000
_cell.length_c   1.000
_cell.angle_alpha   90.00
_cell.angle_beta   90.00
_cell.angle_gamma   90.00
#
_symmetry.space_group_name_H-M   'P 1'
#
loop_
_entity.id
_entity.type
_entity.pdbx_description
1 polymer ?
#
loop_
_entity_poly.entity_id
_entity_poly.type
_entity_poly.pdbx_seq_one_letter_code
_entity_poly.pdbx_strand_id
1 'polypeptide(L)' 'MSRQQLEKLIGIITKQTPLGAQAIEASRQFMDEGGGKFKTPADVTTKAIKIGAMNAEWISTPASDTGKTLLYFHGGGYAS' A
#
# COMPACT_ATOMS: atom_id res chain seq x y z
N MET A 1 -10.93 12.00 -11.24
CA MET A 1 -11.93 11.40 -10.34
C MET A 1 -13.15 12.32 -10.31
N SER A 2 -14.36 11.77 -10.45
CA SER A 2 -15.59 12.57 -10.38
C SER A 2 -15.96 12.93 -8.94
N ARG A 3 -16.77 13.98 -8.77
CA ARG A 3 -17.30 14.37 -7.45
C ARG A 3 -18.06 13.23 -6.78
N GLN A 4 -18.84 12.47 -7.55
CA GLN A 4 -19.57 11.31 -7.08
C GLN A 4 -18.62 10.20 -6.54
N GLN A 5 -17.48 9.98 -7.20
CA GLN A 5 -16.48 9.02 -6.73
C GLN A 5 -15.84 9.49 -5.41
N LEU A 6 -15.56 10.79 -5.27
CA LEU A 6 -15.04 11.36 -4.03
C LEU A 6 -16.02 11.19 -2.86
N GLU A 7 -17.29 11.56 -3.06
CA GLU A 7 -18.33 11.46 -2.03
C GLU A 7 -18.51 10.01 -1.56
N LYS A 8 -18.45 9.06 -2.50
CA LYS A 8 -18.47 7.63 -2.18
C LYS A 8 -17.26 7.21 -1.32
N LEU A 9 -16.06 7.68 -1.64
CA LEU A 9 -14.86 7.38 -0.85
C LEU A 9 -14.94 7.95 0.57
N ILE A 10 -15.37 9.20 0.72
CA ILE A 10 -15.57 9.82 2.03
C ILE A 10 -16.54 9.01 2.89
N GLY A 11 -17.66 8.58 2.30
CA GLY A 11 -18.66 7.77 3.01
C GLY A 11 -18.16 6.39 3.45
N ILE A 12 -17.19 5.81 2.74
CA ILE A 12 -16.54 4.56 3.13
C ILE A 12 -15.55 4.81 4.28
N ILE A 13 -14.66 5.79 4.12
CA ILE A 13 -13.58 6.07 5.08
C ILE A 13 -14.14 6.47 6.45
N THR A 14 -15.16 7.33 6.48
CA THR A 14 -15.77 7.81 7.74
C THR A 14 -16.48 6.72 8.56
N LYS A 15 -16.78 5.56 7.97
CA LYS A 15 -17.38 4.41 8.66
C LYS A 15 -16.36 3.39 9.15
N GLN A 16 -15.07 3.57 8.83
CA GLN A 16 -14.03 2.67 9.28
C GLN A 16 -13.80 2.80 10.79
N THR A 17 -13.28 1.74 11.39
CA THR A 17 -12.91 1.77 12.81
C THR A 17 -11.87 2.87 13.05
N PRO A 18 -12.03 3.70 14.09
CA PRO A 18 -11.06 4.74 14.39
C PRO A 18 -9.65 4.19 14.61
N LEU A 19 -8.64 4.96 14.20
CA LEU A 19 -7.24 4.62 14.44
C LEU A 19 -6.98 4.46 15.95
N GLY A 20 -6.25 3.41 16.31
CA GLY A 20 -5.91 3.10 17.71
C GLY A 20 -7.04 2.48 18.53
N ALA A 21 -8.23 2.26 17.96
CA ALA A 21 -9.35 1.61 18.67
C ALA A 21 -9.24 0.07 18.70
N GLN A 22 -8.26 -0.52 18.01
CA GLN A 22 -8.00 -1.96 17.96
C GLN A 22 -6.56 -2.27 18.35
N ALA A 23 -6.29 -3.53 18.71
CA ALA A 23 -4.93 -4.01 18.88
C ALA A 23 -4.11 -3.84 17.59
N ILE A 24 -2.80 -3.64 17.73
CA ILE A 24 -1.88 -3.41 16.60
C ILE A 24 -1.93 -4.57 15.59
N GLU A 25 -1.93 -5.82 16.07
CA GLU A 25 -2.01 -6.99 15.19
C GLU A 25 -3.31 -7.07 14.39
N ALA A 26 -4.45 -6.70 15.00
CA ALA A 26 -5.71 -6.62 14.28
C ALA A 26 -5.71 -5.51 13.22
N SER A 27 -5.04 -4.38 13.52
CA SER A 27 -4.89 -3.26 12.59
C SER A 27 -4.00 -3.62 11.39
N ARG A 28 -2.89 -4.34 11.63
CA ARG A 28 -2.00 -4.93 10.62
C ARG A 28 -2.77 -5.85 9.68
N GLN A 29 -3.45 -6.84 10.25
CA GLN A 29 -4.23 -7.81 9.48
C GLN A 29 -5.32 -7.13 8.64
N PHE A 30 -6.03 -6.16 9.21
CA PHE A 30 -7.03 -5.39 8.48
C PHE A 30 -6.42 -4.64 7.28
N MET A 31 -5.23 -4.06 7.44
CA MET A 31 -4.54 -3.39 6.33
C MET A 31 -4.04 -4.37 5.27
N ASP A 32 -3.48 -5.52 5.66
CA ASP A 32 -3.03 -6.55 4.71
C ASP A 32 -4.21 -7.10 3.88
N GLU A 33 -5.34 -7.43 4.52
CA GLU A 33 -6.54 -7.92 3.86
C GLU A 33 -7.20 -6.86 2.97
N GLY A 34 -7.20 -5.60 3.42
CA GLY A 34 -7.71 -4.46 2.66
C GLY A 34 -6.84 -4.15 1.45
N GLY A 35 -5.52 -4.09 1.65
CA GLY A 35 -4.51 -3.83 0.64
C GLY A 35 -4.44 -4.94 -0.42
N GLY A 36 -4.54 -6.20 0.00
CA GLY A 36 -4.51 -7.36 -0.90
C GLY A 36 -5.65 -7.42 -1.92
N LYS A 37 -6.69 -6.59 -1.77
CA LYS A 37 -7.77 -6.41 -2.77
C LYS A 37 -7.33 -5.54 -3.95
N PHE A 38 -6.34 -4.67 -3.76
CA PHE A 38 -5.73 -3.87 -4.82
C PHE A 38 -4.62 -4.68 -5.47
N LYS A 39 -4.95 -5.38 -6.56
CA LYS A 39 -3.98 -6.23 -7.25
C LYS A 39 -2.97 -5.39 -8.02
N THR A 40 -1.72 -5.84 -7.98
CA THR A 40 -0.67 -5.37 -8.87
C THR A 40 -1.09 -5.59 -10.33
N PRO A 41 -1.01 -4.58 -11.21
CA PRO A 41 -1.31 -4.75 -12.63
C PRO A 41 -0.43 -5.82 -13.28
N ALA A 42 -0.94 -6.51 -14.30
CA ALA A 42 -0.29 -7.67 -14.89
C ALA A 42 1.05 -7.38 -15.59
N ASP A 43 1.25 -6.14 -16.03
CA ASP A 43 2.48 -5.68 -16.67
C ASP A 43 3.53 -5.14 -15.67
N VAL A 44 3.18 -5.05 -14.39
CA VAL A 44 4.10 -4.66 -13.33
C VAL A 44 4.85 -5.90 -12.84
N THR A 45 6.18 -5.82 -12.86
CA THR A 45 7.05 -6.84 -12.28
C THR A 45 7.41 -6.45 -10.86
N THR A 46 7.30 -7.42 -9.95
CA THR A 46 7.80 -7.31 -8.59
C THR A 46 8.93 -8.31 -8.36
N LYS A 47 9.99 -7.88 -7.66
CA LYS A 47 11.13 -8.75 -7.31
C LYS A 47 11.57 -8.48 -5.89
N ALA A 48 11.34 -9.46 -5.01
CA ALA A 48 11.83 -9.44 -3.65
C ALA A 48 13.37 -9.41 -3.62
N ILE A 49 13.91 -8.54 -2.78
CA ILE A 49 15.34 -8.37 -2.56
C ILE A 49 15.65 -8.09 -1.07
N LYS A 50 16.93 -8.10 -0.73
CA LYS A 50 17.45 -7.63 0.55
C LYS A 50 18.31 -6.39 0.35
N ILE A 51 18.12 -5.38 1.19
CA ILE A 51 19.01 -4.22 1.29
C ILE A 51 19.58 -4.24 2.71
N GLY A 52 20.81 -4.74 2.86
CA GLY A 52 21.38 -5.06 4.17
C GLY A 52 20.49 -6.08 4.90
N ALA A 53 19.98 -5.70 6.07
CA ALA A 53 19.08 -6.54 6.88
C ALA A 53 17.60 -6.43 6.48
N MET A 54 17.21 -5.41 5.70
CA MET A 54 15.80 -5.12 5.42
C MET A 54 15.27 -5.94 4.23
N ASN A 55 14.01 -6.40 4.34
CA ASN A 55 13.24 -6.87 3.18
C ASN A 55 12.84 -5.67 2.34
N ALA A 56 13.00 -5.79 1.02
CA ALA A 56 12.55 -4.79 0.06
C ALA A 56 12.04 -5.47 -1.22
N GLU A 57 11.41 -4.69 -2.08
CA GLU A 57 10.91 -5.16 -3.36
C GLU A 57 11.23 -4.13 -4.45
N TRP A 58 11.78 -4.60 -5.57
CA TRP A 58 11.78 -3.82 -6.80
C TRP A 58 10.42 -3.93 -7.45
N ILE A 59 9.80 -2.79 -7.72
CA ILE A 59 8.56 -2.68 -8.48
C ILE A 59 8.86 -1.89 -9.73
N SER A 60 8.64 -2.49 -10.90
CA SER A 60 8.93 -1.85 -12.19
C SER A 60 7.85 -2.14 -13.22
N THR A 61 7.60 -1.16 -14.08
CA THR A 61 6.74 -1.26 -15.26
C THR A 61 7.59 -1.39 -16.53
N PRO A 62 7.02 -1.75 -17.70
CA PRO A 62 7.75 -1.80 -18.96
C PRO A 62 8.32 -0.44 -19.39
N ALA A 63 7.77 0.67 -18.88
CA ALA A 63 8.22 2.03 -19.16
C ALA A 63 9.26 2.56 -18.15
N SER A 64 9.68 1.74 -17.19
CA SER A 64 10.63 2.16 -16.14
C SER A 64 12.03 2.39 -16.72
N ASP A 65 12.64 3.52 -16.34
CA ASP A 65 14.01 3.89 -16.73
C ASP A 65 15.02 3.25 -15.76
N THR A 66 15.85 2.33 -16.27
CA THR A 66 16.84 1.61 -15.44
C THR A 66 17.93 2.50 -14.83
N GLY A 67 18.11 3.73 -15.32
CA GLY A 67 19.03 4.71 -14.73
C GLY A 67 18.44 5.54 -13.60
N LYS A 68 17.14 5.37 -13.28
CA LYS A 68 16.43 6.14 -12.25
C LYS A 68 15.79 5.21 -11.22
N THR A 69 15.76 5.66 -9.98
CA THR A 69 15.21 4.87 -8.87
C THR A 69 14.45 5.78 -7.91
N LEU A 70 13.29 5.30 -7.44
CA LEU A 70 12.56 5.88 -6.34
C LEU A 70 12.69 4.95 -5.13
N LEU A 71 13.29 5.44 -4.05
CA LEU A 71 13.21 4.79 -2.74
C LEU A 71 11.89 5.21 -2.08
N TYR A 72 10.96 4.27 -1.95
CA TYR A 72 9.64 4.51 -1.37
C TYR A 72 9.54 3.90 0.04
N PHE A 73 9.01 4.68 0.98
CA PHE A 73 8.64 4.22 2.31
C PHE A 73 7.12 4.27 2.45
N HIS A 74 6.50 3.15 2.81
CA HIS A 74 5.05 3.07 2.91
C HIS A 74 4.51 3.84 4.12
N GLY A 75 3.22 4.17 4.08
CA GLY A 75 2.50 4.80 5.18
C GLY A 75 2.17 3.83 6.32
N GLY A 76 1.17 4.15 7.14
CA GLY A 76 0.72 3.27 8.22
C GLY A 76 1.23 3.67 9.62
N GLY A 77 1.69 4.92 9.78
CA GLY A 77 1.97 5.49 11.10
C GLY A 77 3.05 4.76 11.89
N TYR A 78 4.01 4.12 11.20
CA TYR A 78 5.15 3.38 11.78
C TYR A 78 4.81 2.13 12.60
N ALA A 79 3.54 1.75 12.72
CA ALA A 79 3.11 0.60 13.54
C ALA A 79 2.20 -0.40 12.80
N SER A 80 1.84 -0.03 11.58
CA SER A 80 1.03 -0.77 10.60
C SER A 80 1.54 -2.16 10.27
#